data_AF-A0A392PE28-F1
#
_entry.id   AF-A0A392PE28-F1
#
_cell.length_a   1.000
_cell.length_b   1.000
_cell.length_c   1.000
_cell.angle_alpha   90.00
_cell.angle_beta   90.00
_cell.angle_gamma   90.00
#
_symmetry.space_group_name_H-M   'P 1'
#
loop_
_entity.id
_entity.type
_entity.pdbx_description
1 polymer ?
#
loop_
_entity_poly.entity_id
_entity_poly.type
_entity_poly.pdbx_seq_one_letter_code
_entity_poly.pdbx_strand_id
1 'polypeptide(L)'
;MNAVLLCDGVKVAMRLKFNEDGLVERDEIAKVVKGLMDDDGNEIRGRIKELRDDAVDALKEDGSSTRAICQFGNTLESFVNNM
;
A
#
# COMPACT_ATOMS: atom_id res chain seq x y z
N MET A 1 -6.59 -3.81 10.71
CA MET A 1 -5.20 -3.34 10.87
C MET A 1 -4.66 -2.63 9.64
N ASN A 2 -4.90 -3.11 8.41
CA ASN A 2 -4.40 -2.46 7.19
C ASN A 2 -4.82 -0.98 7.06
N ALA A 3 -6.04 -0.63 7.44
CA ALA A 3 -6.49 0.77 7.44
C ALA A 3 -5.67 1.69 8.38
N VAL A 4 -5.11 1.15 9.46
CA VAL A 4 -4.17 1.87 10.36
C VAL A 4 -2.86 2.11 9.65
N LEU A 5 -2.31 1.08 9.03
CA LEU A 5 -1.08 1.23 8.25
C LEU A 5 -1.25 2.24 7.10
N LEU A 6 -2.34 2.15 6.32
CA LEU A 6 -2.54 2.98 5.14
C LEU A 6 -2.87 4.45 5.47
N CYS A 7 -3.66 4.71 6.52
CA CYS A 7 -3.99 6.08 6.91
C CYS A 7 -2.89 6.72 7.75
N ASP A 8 -2.34 5.98 8.73
CA ASP A 8 -1.52 6.57 9.79
C ASP A 8 -0.02 6.35 9.54
N GLY A 9 0.35 5.19 8.98
CA GLY A 9 1.74 4.85 8.67
C GLY A 9 2.20 5.40 7.33
N VAL A 10 1.60 4.92 6.24
CA VAL A 10 1.98 5.24 4.86
C VAL A 10 1.30 6.52 4.35
N LYS A 11 0.18 6.92 4.97
CA LYS A 11 -0.56 8.16 4.70
C LYS A 11 -1.03 8.30 3.24
N VAL A 12 -1.56 7.20 2.70
CA VAL A 12 -2.09 7.08 1.32
C VAL A 12 -3.59 6.78 1.30
N ALA A 13 -4.28 6.94 2.43
CA ALA A 13 -5.71 6.69 2.54
C ALA A 13 -6.37 7.67 3.51
N MET A 14 -7.67 7.89 3.32
CA MET A 14 -8.54 8.60 4.25
C MET A 14 -9.39 7.61 5.03
N ARG A 15 -9.57 7.89 6.33
CA ARG A 15 -10.43 7.08 7.20
C ARG A 15 -11.80 7.72 7.33
N LEU A 16 -12.85 6.94 7.04
CA LEU A 16 -14.23 7.31 7.33
C LEU A 16 -14.47 7.36 8.84
N LYS A 17 -15.24 8.35 9.29
CA LYS A 17 -15.72 8.41 10.66
C LYS A 17 -17.01 7.61 10.81
N PHE A 18 -17.05 6.78 11.84
CA PHE A 18 -18.23 6.01 12.22
C PHE A 18 -18.95 6.71 13.36
N ASN A 19 -20.28 6.63 13.37
CA ASN A 19 -21.10 7.09 14.48
C ASN A 19 -21.15 6.04 15.61
N GLU A 20 -21.91 6.32 16.67
CA GLU A 20 -22.02 5.45 17.85
C GLU A 20 -22.61 4.07 17.53
N ASP A 21 -23.46 3.98 16.50
CA ASP A 21 -24.05 2.73 16.00
C ASP A 21 -23.08 1.94 15.10
N GLY A 22 -21.86 2.46 14.87
CA GLY A 22 -20.88 1.85 13.98
C GLY A 22 -21.24 1.97 12.50
N LEU A 23 -22.06 2.96 12.13
CA LEU A 23 -22.44 3.27 10.75
C LEU A 23 -21.72 4.53 10.26
N VAL A 24 -21.54 4.62 8.94
CA VAL A 24 -21.03 5.81 8.28
C VAL A 24 -22.18 6.54 7.62
N GLU A 25 -22.38 7.80 8.00
CA GLU A 25 -23.44 8.62 7.44
C GLU A 25 -23.11 9.06 6.01
N ARG A 26 -24.15 9.27 5.19
CA ARG A 26 -23.99 9.66 3.78
C ARG A 26 -23.15 10.93 3.60
N ASP A 27 -23.25 11.85 4.56
CA ASP A 27 -22.57 13.15 4.50
C ASP A 27 -21.07 12.99 4.72
N GLU A 28 -20.65 12.07 5.60
CA GLU A 28 -19.25 11.70 5.78
C GLU A 28 -18.69 10.99 4.54
N ILE A 29 -19.46 10.10 3.93
CA ILE A 29 -19.06 9.44 2.67
C ILE A 29 -18.85 10.50 1.57
N ALA A 30 -19.82 11.41 1.38
CA ALA A 30 -19.72 12.47 0.38
C ALA A 30 -18.50 13.37 0.61
N LYS A 31 -18.23 13.73 1.88
CA LYS A 31 -17.08 14.53 2.26
C LYS A 31 -15.75 13.83 1.93
N VAL A 32 -15.59 12.57 2.33
CA VAL A 32 -14.33 11.83 2.10
C VAL A 32 -14.11 11.56 0.61
N VAL A 33 -15.16 11.20 -0.13
CA VAL A 33 -15.06 11.02 -1.59
C VAL A 33 -14.63 12.32 -2.26
N LYS A 34 -15.26 13.45 -1.92
CA LYS A 34 -14.89 14.75 -2.49
C LYS A 34 -13.45 15.15 -2.12
N GLY A 35 -13.07 15.01 -0.85
CA GLY A 35 -11.71 15.32 -0.39
C GLY A 35 -10.65 14.48 -1.10
N LEU A 36 -10.92 13.19 -1.33
CA LEU A 36 -10.01 12.29 -2.04
C LEU A 36 -9.90 12.58 -3.55
N MET A 37 -10.97 13.11 -4.16
CA MET A 37 -10.98 13.38 -5.60
C MET A 37 -10.39 14.77 -5.93
N ASP A 38 -10.57 15.76 -5.06
CA ASP A 38 -10.24 17.15 -5.33
C ASP A 38 -9.04 17.66 -4.48
N ASP A 39 -9.28 17.95 -3.20
CA ASP A 39 -8.36 18.73 -2.35
C ASP A 39 -7.17 17.89 -1.83
N ASP A 40 -7.35 17.27 -0.66
CA ASP A 40 -6.39 16.41 0.05
C ASP A 40 -5.97 15.18 -0.80
N GLY A 41 -6.76 14.84 -1.80
CA GLY A 41 -6.50 13.81 -2.80
C GLY A 41 -5.20 13.99 -3.58
N ASN A 42 -4.75 15.23 -3.76
CA ASN A 42 -3.52 15.51 -4.52
C ASN A 42 -2.26 15.00 -3.81
N GLU A 43 -2.17 15.19 -2.49
CA GLU A 43 -1.05 14.71 -1.69
C GLU A 43 -1.05 13.17 -1.61
N ILE A 44 -2.22 12.57 -1.36
CA ILE A 44 -2.39 11.11 -1.36
C ILE A 44 -1.97 10.52 -2.70
N ARG A 45 -2.42 11.13 -3.81
CA ARG A 45 -2.07 10.68 -5.17
C ARG A 45 -0.58 10.82 -5.45
N GLY A 46 0.08 11.86 -4.93
CA GLY A 46 1.53 12.02 -5.01
C GLY A 46 2.26 10.84 -4.36
N ARG A 47 1.94 10.54 -3.10
CA ARG A 47 2.52 9.39 -2.38
C ARG A 47 2.23 8.05 -3.04
N ILE A 48 1.02 7.84 -3.58
CA ILE A 48 0.69 6.62 -4.31
C ILE A 48 1.54 6.49 -5.58
N LYS A 49 1.85 7.59 -6.28
CA LYS A 49 2.74 7.54 -7.44
C LYS A 49 4.16 7.15 -7.06
N GLU A 50 4.70 7.71 -5.98
CA GLU A 50 6.01 7.32 -5.44
C GLU A 50 6.04 5.82 -5.11
N LEU A 51 5.05 5.33 -4.35
CA LEU A 51 4.95 3.90 -4.01
C LEU A 51 4.76 3.00 -5.23
N ARG A 52 4.05 3.47 -6.26
CA ARG A 52 3.90 2.74 -7.53
C ARG A 52 5.26 2.59 -8.20
N ASP A 53 6.03 3.67 -8.27
CA ASP A 53 7.32 3.67 -8.94
C ASP A 53 8.33 2.82 -8.15
N ASP A 54 8.32 2.91 -6.81
CA ASP A 54 9.10 2.03 -5.91
C ASP A 54 8.72 0.55 -6.09
N ALA A 55 7.44 0.25 -6.24
CA ALA A 55 6.98 -1.12 -6.46
C ALA A 55 7.44 -1.68 -7.81
N VAL A 56 7.43 -0.83 -8.86
CA VAL A 56 8.01 -1.20 -10.17
C VAL A 56 9.51 -1.45 -10.04
N ASP A 57 10.23 -0.57 -9.34
CA ASP A 57 11.68 -0.70 -9.15
C ASP A 57 12.05 -1.95 -8.35
N ALA A 58 11.29 -2.28 -7.30
CA ALA A 58 11.49 -3.49 -6.51
C ALA A 58 11.31 -4.79 -7.32
N LEU A 59 10.50 -4.74 -8.39
CA LEU A 59 10.18 -5.88 -9.25
C LEU A 59 11.01 -5.95 -10.55
N LYS A 60 11.89 -4.99 -10.81
CA LYS A 60 12.85 -5.09 -11.93
C LYS A 60 13.73 -6.33 -11.80
N GLU A 61 14.44 -6.69 -12.88
CA GLU A 61 15.31 -7.87 -12.93
C GLU A 61 16.35 -7.89 -11.79
N ASP A 62 16.93 -6.73 -11.46
CA ASP A 62 17.86 -6.52 -10.35
C ASP A 62 17.20 -5.88 -9.10
N GLY A 63 15.86 -5.78 -9.11
CA GLY A 63 15.05 -5.20 -8.05
C GLY A 63 15.11 -5.98 -6.75
N SER A 64 14.85 -5.31 -5.62
CA SER A 64 15.01 -5.88 -4.28
C SER A 64 14.15 -7.13 -4.05
N SER A 65 12.87 -7.11 -4.48
CA SER A 65 11.95 -8.24 -4.34
C SER A 65 12.35 -9.41 -5.24
N THR A 66 12.76 -9.13 -6.49
CA THR A 66 13.26 -10.14 -7.42
C THR A 66 14.53 -10.80 -6.88
N ARG A 67 15.47 -10.02 -6.37
CA ARG A 67 16.70 -10.56 -5.75
C ARG A 67 16.40 -11.43 -4.54
N ALA A 68 15.48 -11.00 -3.67
CA ALA A 68 15.10 -11.76 -2.49
C ALA A 68 14.51 -13.13 -2.88
N ILE A 69 13.62 -13.18 -3.88
CA ILE A 69 13.01 -14.44 -4.31
C ILE A 69 14.01 -15.34 -5.05
N CYS A 70 14.91 -14.78 -5.87
CA CYS A 70 15.98 -15.54 -6.50
C CYS A 70 16.95 -16.14 -5.47
N GLN A 71 17.34 -15.37 -4.44
CA GLN A 71 18.17 -15.87 -3.34
C GLN A 71 17.51 -17.02 -2.59
N PHE A 72 16.21 -16.90 -2.32
CA PHE A 72 15.44 -17.97 -1.72
C PHE A 72 15.43 -19.23 -2.61
N GLY A 73 15.19 -19.08 -3.92
CA GLY A 73 15.24 -20.17 -4.89
C GLY A 73 16.60 -20.89 -4.91
N ASN A 74 17.70 -20.14 -5.00
CA ASN A 74 19.06 -20.69 -4.98
C ASN A 74 19.34 -21.45 -3.67
N THR A 75 18.81 -20.95 -2.55
CA THR A 75 18.93 -21.63 -1.25
C THR A 75 18.24 -22.99 -1.28
N LEU A 76 17.02 -23.07 -1.83
CA LEU A 76 16.30 -24.33 -2.00
C LEU A 76 17.03 -25.30 -2.93
N GLU A 77 17.56 -24.83 -4.05
CA GLU A 77 18.34 -25.66 -4.97
C GLU A 77 19.58 -26.24 -4.28
N SER A 78 20.31 -25.43 -3.53
CA SER A 78 21.47 -25.91 -2.76
C SER A 78 21.07 -26.95 -1.71
N PHE A 79 19.89 -26.80 -1.08
CA PHE A 79 19.41 -27.77 -0.10
C PHE A 79 19.10 -29.12 -0.74
N VAL A 80 18.46 -29.11 -1.92
CA VAL A 80 18.16 -30.34 -2.67
C VAL A 80 19.42 -31.03 -3.18
N ASN A 81 20.39 -30.27 -3.70
CA ASN A 81 21.64 -30.83 -4.25
C ASN A 81 22.60 -31.38 -3.18
N ASN A 82 22.38 -31.03 -1.91
CA ASN A 82 23.18 -31.51 -0.77
C ASN A 82 22.53 -32.71 -0.03
N MET A 83 21.41 -33.24 -0.54
CA MET A 83 20.82 -34.53 -0.12
C MET A 83 21.25 -35.65 -1.06
#